data_AF-A0A949D8K1-F1
#
_entry.id   AF-A0A949D8K1-F1
#
_cell.length_a   1.000
_cell.length_b   1.000
_cell.length_c   1.000
_cell.angle_alpha   90.00
_cell.angle_beta   90.00
_cell.angle_gamma   90.00
#
_symmetry.space_group_name_H-M   'P 1'
#
loop_
_entity.id
_entity.type
_entity.pdbx_description
1 polymer ?
#
loop_
_entity_poly.entity_id
_entity_poly.type
_entity_poly.pdbx_seq_one_letter_code
_entity_poly.pdbx_strand_id
1 'polypeptide(L)'
;MLPGIGFSEIIVLGLAALIFIGPKDLPMLMRKLGQIIGKGRRMASEFQAAFDDIARQSELDELKKEIEALKRSNMMTQAAEDLAAVEADINSAVMRETAEPAPGPDALPPAAEDKTP
;
A
#
# COMPACT_ATOMS: atom_id res chain seq x y z
N MET A 1 -13.80 9.43 -4.35
CA MET A 1 -13.20 8.92 -5.61
C MET A 1 -11.84 8.39 -5.24
N LEU A 2 -11.61 7.08 -5.39
CA LEU A 2 -10.30 6.49 -5.11
C LEU A 2 -9.34 6.95 -6.22
N PRO A 3 -8.17 7.54 -5.89
CA PRO A 3 -7.18 7.88 -6.91
C PRO A 3 -6.75 6.58 -7.61
N GLY A 4 -7.06 6.48 -8.90
CA GLY A 4 -6.70 5.31 -9.69
C GLY A 4 -5.19 5.23 -9.86
N ILE A 5 -4.67 4.02 -10.11
CA ILE A 5 -3.27 3.83 -10.53
C ILE A 5 -3.14 4.31 -11.99
N GLY A 6 -3.19 5.63 -12.18
CA GLY A 6 -2.93 6.31 -13.45
C GLY A 6 -1.46 6.71 -13.57
N PHE A 7 -1.05 7.08 -14.78
CA PHE A 7 0.31 7.57 -15.04
C PHE A 7 0.61 8.86 -14.24
N SER A 8 -0.40 9.71 -14.05
CA SER A 8 -0.34 10.91 -13.20
C SER A 8 0.04 10.59 -11.75
N GLU A 9 -0.60 9.59 -11.16
CA GLU A 9 -0.41 9.20 -9.76
C GLU A 9 0.98 8.58 -9.53
N ILE A 10 1.48 7.79 -10.50
CA ILE A 10 2.86 7.28 -10.45
C ILE A 10 3.87 8.44 -10.44
N ILE A 11 3.63 9.50 -11.21
CA ILE A 11 4.51 10.68 -11.19
C ILE A 11 4.47 11.37 -9.83
N VAL A 12 3.29 11.56 -9.23
CA VAL A 12 3.15 12.19 -7.91
C VAL A 12 3.86 11.37 -6.83
N LEU A 13 3.67 10.05 -6.82
CA LEU A 13 4.38 9.14 -5.91
C LEU A 13 5.89 9.15 -6.15
N GLY A 14 6.32 9.20 -7.41
CA GLY A 14 7.73 9.36 -7.77
C GLY A 14 8.33 10.64 -7.22
N LEU A 15 7.63 11.77 -7.34
CA LEU A 15 8.07 13.05 -6.81
C LEU A 15 8.13 13.05 -5.28
N ALA A 16 7.11 12.52 -4.62
CA ALA A 16 7.10 12.36 -3.17
C ALA A 16 8.28 11.50 -2.70
N ALA A 17 8.50 10.34 -3.33
CA ALA A 17 9.63 9.48 -3.03
C ALA A 17 10.98 10.17 -3.23
N LEU A 18 11.13 11.00 -4.27
CA LEU A 18 12.35 11.79 -4.48
C LEU A 18 12.60 12.80 -3.35
N ILE A 19 11.56 13.38 -2.76
CA ILE A 19 11.70 14.35 -1.66
C ILE A 19 12.02 13.64 -0.34
N PHE A 20 11.31 12.57 -0.01
CA PHE A 20 11.47 11.86 1.27
C PHE A 20 12.71 10.98 1.32
N ILE A 21 12.97 10.22 0.26
CA ILE A 21 14.11 9.28 0.20
C ILE A 21 15.33 9.96 -0.41
N GLY A 22 15.14 10.89 -1.35
CA GLY A 22 16.23 11.54 -2.07
C GLY A 22 16.46 10.94 -3.47
N PRO A 23 16.86 11.76 -4.47
CA PRO A 23 17.02 11.34 -5.86
C PRO A 23 18.13 10.32 -6.10
N LYS A 24 19.14 10.27 -5.21
CA LYS A 24 20.27 9.33 -5.31
C LYS A 24 19.99 8.01 -4.61
N ASP A 25 19.12 8.01 -3.61
CA ASP A 25 18.83 6.85 -2.77
C ASP A 25 17.73 5.97 -3.37
N LEU A 26 16.74 6.58 -4.04
CA LEU A 26 15.69 5.86 -4.76
C LEU A 26 16.23 4.80 -5.76
N PRO A 27 17.18 5.12 -6.68
CA PRO A 27 17.76 4.11 -7.57
C PRO A 27 18.59 3.05 -6.83
N MET A 28 19.24 3.41 -5.71
CA MET A 28 19.97 2.45 -4.88
C MET A 28 19.01 1.46 -4.21
N LEU A 29 17.88 1.94 -3.68
CA LEU A 29 16.82 1.11 -3.07
C LEU A 29 16.20 0.17 -4.11
N MET A 30 15.87 0.67 -5.30
CA MET A 30 15.34 -0.16 -6.39
C MET A 30 16.30 -1.27 -6.78
N ARG A 31 17.61 -0.99 -6.81
CA ARG A 31 18.63 -2.01 -7.06
C ARG A 31 18.66 -3.06 -5.96
N LYS A 32 18.59 -2.67 -4.69
CA LYS A 32 18.57 -3.60 -3.55
C LYS A 32 17.32 -4.47 -3.57
N LEU A 33 16.16 -3.85 -3.75
CA LEU A 33 14.88 -4.55 -3.84
C LEU A 33 14.87 -5.52 -5.04
N GLY A 34 15.34 -5.06 -6.19
CA GLY A 34 15.48 -5.88 -7.39
C GLY A 34 16.46 -7.05 -7.22
N GLN A 35 17.55 -6.88 -6.46
CA GLN A 35 18.44 -7.98 -6.12
C GLN A 35 17.78 -9.01 -5.21
N ILE A 36 17.00 -8.58 -4.22
CA ILE A 36 16.26 -9.47 -3.32
C ILE A 36 15.22 -10.26 -4.12
N ILE A 37 14.40 -9.56 -4.89
CA ILE A 37 13.38 -10.17 -5.77
C ILE A 37 14.04 -11.09 -6.80
N GLY A 38 15.16 -10.67 -7.39
CA GLY A 38 15.90 -11.46 -8.38
C GLY A 38 16.48 -12.76 -7.80
N LYS A 39 17.03 -12.70 -6.57
CA LYS A 39 17.47 -13.89 -5.83
C LYS A 39 16.30 -14.82 -5.53
N GLY A 40 15.19 -14.27 -5.01
CA GLY A 40 13.97 -15.04 -4.76
C GLY A 40 13.43 -15.71 -6.03
N ARG A 41 13.41 -15.00 -7.16
CA ARG A 41 13.00 -15.54 -8.46
C ARG A 41 13.91 -16.67 -8.93
N ARG A 42 15.23 -16.55 -8.73
CA ARG A 42 16.19 -17.58 -9.11
C ARG A 42 16.05 -18.84 -8.26
N MET A 43 15.89 -18.68 -6.95
CA MET A 43 15.57 -19.80 -6.06
C MET A 43 14.24 -20.44 -6.47
N ALA A 44 13.20 -19.66 -6.71
CA ALA A 44 11.91 -20.16 -7.19
C ALA A 44 12.02 -20.92 -8.51
N SER A 45 12.89 -20.48 -9.44
CA SER A 45 13.14 -21.24 -10.68
C SER A 45 13.85 -22.57 -10.46
N GLU A 46 14.74 -22.65 -9.48
CA GLU A 46 15.40 -23.91 -9.08
C GLU A 46 14.41 -24.85 -8.40
N PHE A 47 13.52 -24.32 -7.55
CA PHE A 47 12.41 -25.09 -6.98
C PHE A 47 11.44 -25.56 -8.06
N GLN A 48 11.04 -24.71 -9.00
CA GLN A 48 10.16 -25.12 -10.09
C GLN A 48 10.77 -26.27 -10.91
N ALA A 49 12.08 -26.21 -11.20
CA ALA A 49 12.77 -27.29 -11.88
C ALA A 49 12.77 -28.59 -11.07
N ALA A 50 13.04 -28.52 -9.76
CA ALA A 50 12.97 -29.69 -8.87
C ALA A 50 11.54 -30.24 -8.71
N PHE A 51 10.54 -29.36 -8.66
CA PHE A 51 9.13 -29.75 -8.60
C PHE A 51 8.66 -30.36 -9.93
N ASP A 52 9.13 -29.89 -11.08
CA ASP A 52 8.81 -30.48 -12.39
C ASP A 52 9.37 -31.90 -12.55
N ASP A 53 10.47 -32.22 -11.87
CA ASP A 53 11.03 -33.59 -11.81
C ASP A 53 10.17 -34.50 -10.91
N ILE A 54 9.72 -33.99 -9.75
CA ILE A 54 8.83 -34.70 -8.82
C ILE A 54 7.40 -34.83 -9.38
N ALA A 55 6.96 -33.84 -10.18
CA ALA A 55 5.67 -33.79 -10.90
C ALA A 55 5.34 -35.05 -11.68
N ARG A 56 6.37 -35.66 -12.26
CA ARG A 56 6.21 -36.86 -13.08
C ARG A 56 5.89 -38.10 -12.25
N GLN A 57 5.91 -38.01 -10.91
CA GLN A 57 5.59 -39.06 -9.96
C GLN A 57 4.40 -38.64 -9.06
N SER A 58 3.18 -38.57 -9.61
CA SER A 58 1.86 -38.57 -8.94
C SER A 58 1.57 -37.72 -7.67
N GLU A 59 2.50 -37.00 -7.06
CA GLU A 59 2.31 -36.28 -5.78
C GLU A 59 1.80 -34.84 -5.99
N LEU A 60 1.95 -34.27 -7.19
CA LEU A 60 1.53 -32.89 -7.47
C LEU A 60 0.02 -32.68 -7.62
N ASP A 61 -0.73 -33.69 -8.04
CA ASP A 61 -2.19 -33.56 -8.13
C ASP A 61 -2.82 -33.50 -6.74
N GLU A 62 -2.26 -34.22 -5.76
CA GLU A 62 -2.66 -34.17 -4.35
C GLU A 62 -2.34 -32.79 -3.73
N LEU A 63 -1.11 -32.29 -3.94
CA LEU A 63 -0.66 -30.96 -3.48
C LEU A 63 -1.45 -29.82 -4.14
N LYS A 64 -1.74 -29.91 -5.44
CA LYS A 64 -2.60 -28.92 -6.11
C LYS A 64 -3.99 -28.88 -5.49
N LYS A 65 -4.56 -30.02 -5.15
CA LYS A 65 -5.88 -30.13 -4.54
C LYS A 65 -5.89 -29.59 -3.11
N GLU A 66 -4.80 -29.78 -2.36
CA GLU A 66 -4.61 -29.19 -1.03
C GLU A 66 -4.40 -27.67 -1.09
N ILE A 67 -3.62 -27.17 -2.05
CA ILE A 67 -3.46 -25.72 -2.31
C ILE A 67 -4.78 -25.10 -2.75
N GLU A 68 -5.55 -25.76 -3.63
CA GLU A 68 -6.89 -25.30 -3.99
C GLU A 68 -7.85 -25.33 -2.79
N ALA A 69 -7.77 -26.34 -1.93
CA ALA A 69 -8.57 -26.40 -0.71
C ALA A 69 -8.18 -25.30 0.28
N LEU A 70 -6.89 -24.97 0.40
CA LEU A 70 -6.38 -23.85 1.21
C LEU A 70 -6.69 -22.47 0.62
N LYS A 71 -6.73 -22.36 -0.70
CA LYS A 71 -7.12 -21.14 -1.40
C LYS A 71 -8.64 -20.93 -1.34
N ARG A 72 -9.40 -22.02 -1.31
CA ARG A 72 -10.86 -22.03 -1.14
C ARG A 72 -11.26 -21.93 0.33
N SER A 73 -10.40 -22.32 1.28
CA SER A 73 -10.54 -21.95 2.67
C SER A 73 -10.28 -20.45 2.77
N ASN A 74 -11.15 -19.75 3.49
CA ASN A 74 -11.27 -18.30 3.50
C ASN A 74 -10.04 -17.54 4.02
N MET A 75 -8.84 -18.10 4.09
CA MET A 75 -7.64 -17.39 4.55
C MET A 75 -7.30 -16.19 3.67
N MET A 76 -7.40 -16.34 2.34
CA MET A 76 -7.17 -15.22 1.42
C MET A 76 -8.33 -14.21 1.45
N THR A 77 -9.55 -14.68 1.67
CA THR A 77 -10.74 -13.82 1.84
C THR A 77 -10.68 -13.04 3.16
N GLN A 78 -10.29 -13.68 4.26
CA GLN A 78 -10.08 -13.06 5.58
C GLN A 78 -8.94 -12.05 5.53
N ALA A 79 -7.82 -12.39 4.88
CA ALA A 79 -6.72 -11.44 4.71
C ALA A 79 -7.13 -10.24 3.84
N ALA A 80 -7.97 -10.44 2.82
CA ALA A 80 -8.51 -9.35 2.02
C ALA A 80 -9.53 -8.49 2.80
N GLU A 81 -10.35 -9.11 3.64
CA GLU A 81 -11.30 -8.43 4.53
C GLU A 81 -10.59 -7.63 5.62
N ASP A 82 -9.57 -8.20 6.27
CA ASP A 82 -8.74 -7.53 7.26
C ASP A 82 -8.00 -6.35 6.63
N LEU A 83 -7.46 -6.52 5.43
CA LEU A 83 -6.78 -5.43 4.72
C LEU A 83 -7.76 -4.32 4.30
N ALA A 84 -8.96 -4.68 3.85
CA ALA A 84 -10.01 -3.71 3.52
C ALA A 84 -10.50 -2.95 4.76
N ALA A 85 -10.59 -3.60 5.91
CA ALA A 85 -10.94 -2.95 7.18
C ALA A 85 -9.86 -1.96 7.63
N VAL A 86 -8.59 -2.36 7.55
CA VAL A 86 -7.45 -1.47 7.84
C VAL A 86 -7.41 -0.28 6.86
N GLU A 87 -7.66 -0.52 5.58
CA GLU A 87 -7.69 0.54 4.57
C GLU A 87 -8.83 1.53 4.82
N ALA A 88 -10.01 1.05 5.22
CA ALA A 88 -11.13 1.90 5.61
C ALA A 88 -10.82 2.75 6.85
N ASP A 89 -10.16 2.16 7.85
CA ASP A 89 -9.78 2.85 9.08
C ASP A 89 -8.73 3.94 8.80
N ILE A 90 -7.71 3.63 7.99
CA ILE A 90 -6.70 4.59 7.52
C ILE A 90 -7.35 5.71 6.70
N ASN A 91 -8.25 5.39 5.77
CA ASN A 91 -8.92 6.40 4.95
C ASN A 91 -9.79 7.35 5.80
N SER A 92 -10.48 6.81 6.81
CA SER A 92 -11.27 7.61 7.75
C SER A 92 -10.39 8.52 8.64
N ALA A 93 -9.24 8.03 9.09
CA ALA A 93 -8.28 8.80 9.87
C ALA A 93 -7.67 9.92 9.01
N VAL A 94 -7.26 9.61 7.78
CA VAL A 94 -6.70 10.60 6.83
C VAL A 94 -7.74 11.67 6.47
N MET A 95 -9.01 11.29 6.21
CA MET A 95 -10.10 12.24 5.94
C MET A 95 -10.41 13.13 7.15
N ARG A 96 -10.34 12.60 8.37
CA ARG A 96 -10.55 13.38 9.59
C ARG A 96 -9.41 14.36 9.86
N GLU A 97 -8.18 14.03 9.46
CA GLU A 97 -7.01 14.92 9.54
C GLU A 97 -6.99 15.97 8.42
N THR A 98 -7.57 15.67 7.24
CA THR A 98 -7.72 16.64 6.13
C THR A 98 -8.99 17.49 6.17
N ALA A 99 -9.93 17.21 7.09
CA ALA A 99 -11.18 17.94 7.25
C ALA A 99 -11.15 19.07 8.30
N GLU A 100 -9.97 19.51 8.75
CA GLU A 100 -9.86 20.82 9.42
C GLU A 100 -9.30 21.86 8.44
N PRO A 101 -10.22 22.54 7.74
CA PRO A 101 -10.21 23.99 7.79
C PRO A 101 -11.64 24.49 8.01
N ALA A 102 -11.95 24.92 9.23
CA ALA A 102 -13.13 25.76 9.47
C ALA A 102 -12.65 27.15 9.91
N PRO A 103 -12.84 28.20 9.08
CA PRO A 103 -12.57 29.57 9.46
C PRO A 103 -13.72 30.15 10.31
N GLY A 104 -13.38 30.71 11.48
CA GLY A 104 -14.06 31.83 12.15
C GLY A 104 -15.31 31.54 13.01
N PRO A 105 -15.38 32.13 14.22
CA PRO A 105 -16.14 33.37 14.30
C PRO A 105 -15.38 34.46 15.08
N ASP A 106 -14.34 35.03 14.48
CA ASP A 106 -13.88 36.39 14.83
C ASP A 106 -14.47 37.40 13.83
N ALA A 107 -15.79 37.46 13.79
CA ALA A 107 -16.52 38.60 13.24
C ALA A 107 -16.95 39.48 14.41
N LEU A 108 -16.12 40.48 14.68
CA LEU A 108 -16.30 41.56 15.65
C LEU A 108 -17.74 42.16 15.60
N PRO A 109 -18.38 42.47 16.73
CA PRO A 109 -19.34 43.56 16.79
C PRO A 109 -18.66 44.87 17.24
N PRO A 110 -19.11 46.03 16.73
CA PRO A 110 -18.60 47.36 17.02
C PRO A 110 -19.20 47.96 18.31
N ALA A 111 -18.60 49.07 18.77
CA ALA A 111 -18.93 49.91 19.95
C ALA A 111 -18.18 49.51 21.24
N ALA A 112 -17.47 50.39 21.95
CA ALA A 112 -17.66 51.82 22.11
C ALA A 112 -16.32 52.57 22.35
N GLU A 113 -16.11 53.66 21.63
CA GLU A 113 -15.42 54.83 22.17
C GLU A 113 -16.24 55.39 23.34
N ASP A 114 -15.63 55.62 24.51
CA ASP A 114 -15.95 56.81 25.34
C ASP A 114 -14.79 57.17 26.30
N LYS A 115 -14.10 58.27 25.94
CA LYS A 115 -13.54 59.40 26.73
C LYS A 115 -12.71 59.10 28.01
N THR A 116 -11.39 59.42 28.06
CA THR A 116 -10.75 60.73 28.45
C THR A 116 -10.89 61.04 29.97
N PRO A 117 -9.94 61.69 30.68
CA PRO A 117 -8.77 62.48 30.25
C PRO A 117 -7.38 61.92 30.54
#